data_AF-A0A1C0VW87-F1
#
_entry.id   AF-A0A1C0VW87-F1
#
_cell.length_a   1.000
_cell.length_b   1.000
_cell.length_c   1.000
_cell.angle_alpha   90.00
_cell.angle_beta   90.00
_cell.angle_gamma   90.00
#
_symmetry.space_group_name_H-M   'P 1'
#
loop_
_entity.id
_entity.type
_entity.pdbx_description
1 polymer ?
#
loop_
_entity_poly.entity_id
_entity_poly.type
_entity_poly.pdbx_seq_one_letter_code
_entity_poly.pdbx_strand_id
1 'polypeptide(L)'
;MTNFNNLVPGGRLTAHELAGGHTLAKHVGQTESQLANRLASEPKKTVSSFTDRAVAEQAISDTIKANQLTIEAWLSANPTTNLSIEYTASNPVGISLRPLVST
;
A
#
# COMPACT_ATOMS: atom_id res chain seq x y z
N MET A 1 -13.50 -21.11 -9.81
CA MET A 1 -12.66 -19.89 -9.92
C MET A 1 -12.94 -19.04 -8.70
N THR A 2 -11.99 -18.98 -7.77
CA THR A 2 -12.19 -18.30 -6.49
C THR A 2 -12.21 -16.80 -6.72
N ASN A 3 -13.38 -16.19 -6.49
CA ASN A 3 -13.62 -14.78 -6.75
C ASN A 3 -12.98 -13.97 -5.61
N PHE A 4 -11.87 -13.27 -5.88
CA PHE A 4 -11.13 -12.46 -4.90
C PHE A 4 -11.87 -11.19 -4.43
N ASN A 5 -13.15 -11.04 -4.78
CA ASN A 5 -13.99 -9.88 -4.49
C ASN A 5 -14.34 -9.67 -3.00
N ASN A 6 -13.76 -10.41 -2.05
CA ASN A 6 -14.25 -10.42 -0.66
C ASN A 6 -13.19 -10.56 0.44
N LEU A 7 -11.99 -9.98 0.26
CA LEU A 7 -11.00 -9.97 1.36
C LEU A 7 -11.45 -9.18 2.59
N VAL A 8 -12.46 -8.30 2.47
CA VAL A 8 -13.09 -7.60 3.59
C VAL A 8 -14.60 -7.40 3.33
N PRO A 9 -15.50 -7.90 4.20
CA PRO A 9 -16.91 -7.51 4.16
C PRO A 9 -17.04 -6.02 4.50
N GLY A 10 -17.52 -5.20 3.57
CA GLY A 10 -17.71 -3.74 3.80
C GLY A 10 -17.02 -2.82 2.80
N GLY A 11 -16.26 -3.36 1.85
CA GLY A 11 -15.70 -2.60 0.73
C GLY A 11 -14.18 -2.60 0.72
N ARG A 12 -13.64 -2.36 -0.47
CA ARG A 12 -12.21 -2.41 -0.83
C ARG A 12 -11.44 -1.29 -0.12
N LEU A 13 -10.41 -0.68 -0.73
CA LEU A 13 -9.64 0.40 -0.08
C LEU A 13 -10.50 1.57 0.45
N THR A 14 -11.69 1.80 -0.11
CA THR A 14 -12.65 2.79 0.41
C THR A 14 -13.05 2.55 1.87
N ALA A 15 -13.25 1.29 2.28
CA ALA A 15 -13.57 0.99 3.68
C ALA A 15 -12.38 1.32 4.60
N HIS A 16 -11.15 1.10 4.12
CA HIS A 16 -9.95 1.44 4.87
C HIS A 16 -9.83 2.95 5.06
N GLU A 17 -10.15 3.77 4.04
CA GLU A 17 -10.19 5.23 4.17
C GLU A 17 -11.23 5.69 5.21
N LEU A 18 -12.44 5.11 5.17
CA LEU A 18 -13.50 5.44 6.14
C LEU A 18 -13.10 5.08 7.58
N ALA A 19 -12.24 4.08 7.76
CA ALA A 19 -11.65 3.71 9.04
C ALA A 19 -10.42 4.56 9.44
N GLY A 20 -10.11 5.64 8.70
CA GLY A 20 -8.98 6.54 8.97
C GLY A 20 -7.69 6.24 8.18
N GLY A 21 -7.76 5.32 7.21
CA GLY A 21 -6.71 5.08 6.22
C GLY A 21 -6.52 6.25 5.26
N HIS A 22 -5.49 6.18 4.43
CA HIS A 22 -5.15 7.22 3.45
C HIS A 22 -4.43 6.67 2.21
N THR A 23 -4.54 5.38 1.95
CA THR A 23 -3.93 4.71 0.78
C THR A 23 -4.50 5.27 -0.52
N LEU A 24 -5.82 5.37 -0.66
CA LEU A 24 -6.43 5.95 -1.87
C LEU A 24 -6.06 7.42 -2.02
N ALA A 25 -6.17 8.19 -0.94
CA ALA A 25 -5.94 9.62 -0.99
C ALA A 25 -4.48 9.99 -1.33
N LYS A 26 -3.50 9.23 -0.82
CA LYS A 26 -2.08 9.62 -0.88
C LYS A 26 -1.20 8.74 -1.77
N HIS A 27 -1.65 7.53 -2.14
CA HIS A 27 -0.80 6.51 -2.72
C HIS A 27 -1.40 5.84 -3.96
N VAL A 28 -2.48 6.36 -4.52
CA VAL A 28 -3.09 5.82 -5.75
C VAL A 28 -3.23 6.93 -6.79
N GLY A 29 -2.78 6.65 -8.02
CA GLY A 29 -2.95 7.52 -9.18
C GLY A 29 -2.27 8.89 -9.06
N GLN A 30 -1.27 9.06 -8.18
CA GLN A 30 -0.53 10.31 -8.08
C GLN A 30 0.41 10.46 -9.27
N THR A 31 0.36 11.63 -9.89
CA THR A 31 1.31 12.03 -10.94
C THR A 31 2.70 12.29 -10.36
N GLU A 32 3.72 12.23 -11.20
CA GLU A 32 5.10 12.59 -10.81
C GLU A 32 5.20 13.99 -10.21
N SER A 33 4.46 14.97 -10.76
CA SER A 33 4.43 16.34 -10.20
C SER A 33 3.83 16.39 -8.80
N GLN A 34 2.74 15.66 -8.55
CA GLN A 34 2.14 15.57 -7.20
C GLN A 34 3.08 14.89 -6.21
N LEU A 35 3.77 13.83 -6.64
CA LEU A 35 4.79 13.17 -5.83
C LEU A 35 5.99 14.10 -5.56
N ALA A 36 6.47 14.84 -6.56
CA ALA A 36 7.57 15.79 -6.39
C ALA A 36 7.21 16.91 -5.40
N ASN A 37 6.00 17.47 -5.51
CA ASN A 37 5.49 18.45 -4.56
C ASN A 37 5.42 17.89 -3.13
N ARG A 38 4.96 16.65 -2.97
CA ARG A 38 4.92 15.96 -1.67
C ARG A 38 6.32 15.69 -1.11
N LEU A 39 7.26 15.30 -1.97
CA LEU A 39 8.64 15.05 -1.58
C LEU A 39 9.34 16.33 -1.11
N ALA A 40 8.98 17.49 -1.68
CA ALA A 40 9.49 18.79 -1.25
C ALA A 40 8.83 19.31 0.03
N SER A 41 7.56 18.95 0.30
CA SER A 41 6.80 19.47 1.45
C SER A 41 6.84 18.58 2.70
N GLU A 42 7.08 17.28 2.54
CA GLU A 42 7.17 16.32 3.65
C GLU A 42 8.63 15.86 3.85
N PRO A 43 9.11 15.65 5.09
CA PRO A 43 10.45 15.11 5.35
C PRO A 43 10.50 13.59 5.07
N LYS A 44 10.31 13.19 3.81
CA LYS A 44 10.26 11.80 3.37
C LYS A 44 11.47 11.49 2.50
N LYS A 45 12.06 10.31 2.70
CA LYS A 45 13.18 9.82 1.86
C LYS A 45 12.70 9.29 0.51
N THR A 46 11.45 8.89 0.40
CA THR A 46 10.85 8.36 -0.83
C THR A 46 9.34 8.57 -0.75
N VAL A 47 8.73 8.93 -1.86
CA VAL A 47 7.28 8.97 -2.04
C VAL A 47 6.90 8.06 -3.20
N SER A 48 5.76 7.40 -3.12
CA SER A 48 5.34 6.43 -4.12
C SER A 48 3.82 6.43 -4.30
N SER A 49 3.40 5.99 -5.48
CA SER A 49 2.00 5.78 -5.82
C SER A 49 1.84 4.53 -6.67
N PHE A 50 0.81 3.76 -6.37
CA PHE A 50 0.28 2.76 -7.28
C PHE A 50 -0.25 3.43 -8.54
N THR A 51 -0.20 2.69 -9.66
CA THR A 51 -0.69 3.16 -10.96
C THR A 51 -2.14 3.60 -10.90
N ASP A 52 -3.00 2.72 -10.35
CA ASP A 52 -4.41 2.98 -10.16
C ASP A 52 -4.97 2.14 -9.01
N ARG A 53 -6.27 2.31 -8.75
CA ARG A 53 -6.97 1.64 -7.66
C ARG A 53 -6.97 0.13 -7.80
N ALA A 54 -7.16 -0.40 -9.01
CA ALA A 54 -7.23 -1.84 -9.23
C ALA A 54 -5.86 -2.49 -8.99
N VAL A 55 -4.79 -1.85 -9.45
CA VAL A 55 -3.41 -2.28 -9.20
C VAL A 55 -3.09 -2.24 -7.69
N ALA A 56 -3.47 -1.17 -6.99
CA ALA A 56 -3.29 -1.06 -5.54
C ALA A 56 -3.99 -2.18 -4.78
N GLU A 57 -5.27 -2.42 -5.09
CA GLU A 57 -6.08 -3.45 -4.44
C GLU A 57 -5.52 -4.85 -4.70
N GLN A 58 -5.07 -5.12 -5.92
CA GLN A 58 -4.44 -6.40 -6.27
C GLN A 58 -3.10 -6.60 -5.55
N ALA A 59 -2.21 -5.60 -5.57
CA ALA A 59 -0.91 -5.69 -4.91
C ALA A 59 -1.04 -5.87 -3.39
N ILE A 60 -1.99 -5.18 -2.75
CA ILE A 60 -2.25 -5.31 -1.30
C ILE A 60 -2.84 -6.69 -0.99
N SER A 61 -3.79 -7.16 -1.80
CA SER A 61 -4.37 -8.50 -1.72
C SER A 61 -3.30 -9.59 -1.79
N ASP A 62 -2.37 -9.47 -2.74
CA ASP A 62 -1.30 -10.45 -2.91
C ASP A 62 -0.26 -10.38 -1.78
N THR A 63 0.03 -9.17 -1.26
CA THR A 63 0.87 -9.01 -0.08
C THR A 63 0.30 -9.72 1.14
N ILE A 64 -1.01 -9.56 1.40
CA ILE A 64 -1.69 -10.23 2.52
C ILE A 64 -1.63 -11.75 2.34
N LYS A 65 -2.00 -12.26 1.15
CA LYS A 65 -1.97 -13.71 0.88
C LYS A 65 -0.58 -14.30 1.05
N ALA A 66 0.46 -13.63 0.56
CA ALA A 66 1.83 -14.10 0.66
C ALA A 66 2.34 -14.17 2.12
N ASN A 67 1.74 -13.38 3.03
CA ASN A 67 2.15 -13.25 4.42
C ASN A 67 1.14 -13.84 5.41
N GLN A 68 0.17 -14.65 4.95
CA GLN A 68 -0.96 -15.12 5.77
C GLN A 68 -0.51 -15.78 7.08
N LEU A 69 0.49 -16.68 7.03
CA LEU A 69 1.02 -17.35 8.22
C LEU A 69 1.66 -16.39 9.22
N THR A 70 2.40 -15.38 8.72
CA THR A 70 3.00 -14.34 9.56
C THR A 70 1.94 -13.49 10.25
N ILE A 71 0.87 -13.14 9.53
CA ILE A 71 -0.26 -12.38 10.05
C ILE A 71 -0.99 -13.16 11.14
N GLU A 72 -1.29 -14.44 10.90
CA GLU A 72 -1.95 -15.32 11.88
C GLU A 72 -1.12 -15.47 13.15
N ALA A 73 0.18 -15.71 13.01
CA ALA A 73 1.09 -15.79 14.15
C ALA A 73 1.12 -14.47 14.94
N TRP A 74 1.23 -13.33 14.26
CA TRP A 74 1.21 -12.01 14.90
C TRP A 74 -0.10 -11.73 15.62
N LEU A 75 -1.26 -12.04 15.02
CA LEU A 75 -2.58 -11.89 15.66
C LEU A 75 -2.72 -12.76 16.92
N SER A 76 -2.23 -14.00 16.87
CA SER A 76 -2.29 -14.93 18.01
C SER A 76 -1.50 -14.45 19.23
N ALA A 77 -0.52 -13.56 19.01
CA ALA A 77 0.31 -13.00 20.06
C ALA A 77 -0.31 -11.79 20.80
N ASN A 78 -1.56 -11.40 20.48
CA ASN A 78 -2.24 -10.22 21.03
C ASN A 78 -1.37 -8.94 20.95
N PRO A 79 -1.00 -8.54 19.72
CA PRO A 79 0.02 -7.53 19.51
C PRO A 79 -0.46 -6.14 19.88
N THR A 80 0.43 -5.33 20.44
CA THR A 80 0.20 -3.91 20.75
C THR A 80 0.86 -2.96 19.76
N THR A 81 1.58 -3.49 18.78
CA THR A 81 2.37 -2.75 17.79
C THR A 81 2.07 -3.23 16.38
N ASN A 82 2.27 -2.36 15.38
CA ASN A 82 1.98 -2.68 13.98
C ASN A 82 2.92 -3.76 13.42
N LEU A 83 2.40 -4.58 12.51
CA LEU A 83 3.18 -5.52 11.70
C LEU A 83 3.52 -4.91 10.32
N SER A 84 4.78 -4.99 9.92
CA SER A 84 5.20 -4.70 8.54
C SER A 84 5.32 -6.01 7.76
N ILE A 85 4.72 -6.05 6.58
CA ILE A 85 4.79 -7.18 5.65
C ILE A 85 5.18 -6.68 4.27
N GLU A 86 5.89 -7.52 3.53
CA GLU A 86 6.44 -7.17 2.22
C GLU A 86 6.08 -8.23 1.19
N TYR A 87 5.99 -7.79 -0.06
CA TYR A 87 5.80 -8.66 -1.22
C TYR A 87 6.45 -8.02 -2.44
N THR A 88 7.19 -8.84 -3.19
CA THR A 88 7.81 -8.44 -4.45
C THR A 88 6.89 -8.84 -5.60
N ALA A 89 6.22 -7.85 -6.19
CA ALA A 89 5.41 -8.08 -7.38
C ALA A 89 6.29 -8.40 -8.59
N SER A 90 5.84 -9.33 -9.44
CA SER A 90 6.56 -9.70 -10.67
C SER A 90 6.43 -8.66 -11.79
N ASN A 91 5.46 -7.75 -11.68
CA ASN A 91 5.22 -6.67 -12.64
C ASN A 91 5.28 -5.32 -11.93
N PRO A 92 5.61 -4.22 -12.64
CA PRO A 92 5.53 -2.88 -12.08
C PRO A 92 4.12 -2.56 -11.55
N VAL A 93 4.03 -2.08 -10.31
CA VAL A 93 2.75 -1.73 -9.65
C VAL A 93 2.54 -0.22 -9.51
N GLY A 94 3.51 0.59 -9.91
CA GLY A 94 3.44 2.04 -9.79
C GLY A 94 4.80 2.72 -9.94
N ILE A 95 4.87 3.95 -9.44
CA ILE A 95 6.05 4.82 -9.50
C ILE A 95 6.52 5.22 -8.11
N SER A 96 7.80 5.58 -8.02
CA SER A 96 8.38 6.16 -6.81
C SER A 96 9.38 7.25 -7.16
N LEU A 97 9.45 8.29 -6.32
CA LEU A 97 10.43 9.36 -6.41
C LEU A 97 11.28 9.39 -5.14
N ARG A 98 12.57 9.61 -5.32
CA ARG A 98 13.57 9.77 -4.26
C ARG A 98 14.35 11.05 -4.50
N PRO A 99 14.76 11.80 -3.45
CA PRO A 99 15.61 12.97 -3.63
C PRO A 99 16.91 12.56 -4.32
N LEU A 100 17.34 13.35 -5.30
CA LEU A 100 18.69 13.20 -5.84
C LEU A 100 19.67 13.48 -4.69
N VAL A 101 20.49 12.49 -4.36
CA VAL A 101 21.61 12.70 -3.45
C VAL A 101 22.69 13.37 -4.29
N SER A 102 22.93 14.67 -4.10
CA SER A 102 24.15 15.29 -4.62
C SER A 102 25.32 14.69 -3.87
N THR A 103 26.01 13.74 -4.49
CA THR A 103 27.33 13.24 -4.07
C THR A 103 28.40 14.28 -4.30
#